data_AF-A0A969G891-F1
#
_entry.id   AF-A0A969G891-F1
#
_cell.length_a   1.000
_cell.length_b   1.000
_cell.length_c   1.000
_cell.angle_alpha   90.00
_cell.angle_beta   90.00
_cell.angle_gamma   90.00
#
_symmetry.space_group_name_H-M   'P 1'
#
loop_
_entity.id
_entity.type
_entity.pdbx_description
1 polymer ?
#
loop_
_entity_poly.entity_id
_entity_poly.type
_entity_poly.pdbx_seq_one_letter_code
_entity_poly.pdbx_strand_id
1 'polypeptide(L)'
;MLFTDFDKVTKAEWLAQVTKDLKGKPIDGLNWSTDGLEFTPFYHNEDALGENPIMDGRSDNSWEIGERIVVQNENYKLANKQALDALSKGANALCFVLDENPTNAELTILLEGVQLEWISTHFQAKTWKRLIGNFIEIINTKNKIRVW
;
A
#
# COMPACT_ATOMS: atom_id res chain seq x y z
N MET A 1 33.64 -2.84 -12.39
CA MET A 1 32.51 -3.06 -13.33
C MET A 1 32.65 -4.48 -13.85
N LEU A 2 31.60 -5.31 -13.83
CA LEU A 2 31.73 -6.77 -14.02
C LEU A 2 32.00 -7.22 -15.48
N PHE A 3 31.97 -6.31 -16.46
CA PHE A 3 32.03 -6.64 -17.90
C PHE A 3 32.85 -5.62 -18.72
N THR A 4 34.11 -5.36 -18.33
CA THR A 4 34.98 -4.43 -19.06
C THR A 4 35.64 -5.03 -20.30
N ASP A 5 35.65 -6.35 -20.42
CA ASP A 5 36.32 -7.07 -21.52
C ASP A 5 35.44 -7.19 -22.78
N PHE A 6 34.22 -6.64 -22.74
CA PHE A 6 33.25 -6.68 -23.84
C PHE A 6 32.88 -5.27 -24.27
N ASP A 7 32.76 -5.08 -25.59
CA ASP A 7 32.23 -3.85 -26.15
C ASP A 7 30.76 -3.66 -25.73
N LYS A 8 30.38 -2.39 -25.53
CA LYS A 8 28.97 -2.05 -25.28
C LYS A 8 28.18 -2.28 -26.56
N VAL A 9 27.09 -3.02 -26.44
CA VAL A 9 26.16 -3.27 -27.55
C VAL A 9 25.10 -2.17 -27.56
N THR A 10 24.77 -1.68 -28.74
CA THR A 10 23.71 -0.69 -28.98
C THR A 10 22.33 -1.34 -29.06
N LYS A 11 21.26 -0.56 -28.90
CA LYS A 11 19.88 -1.06 -29.09
C LYS A 11 19.70 -1.69 -30.48
N ALA A 12 20.24 -1.04 -31.50
CA ALA A 12 20.12 -1.48 -32.89
C ALA A 12 20.76 -2.84 -33.14
N GLU A 13 21.97 -3.09 -32.61
CA GLU A 13 22.65 -4.38 -32.71
C GLU A 13 21.86 -5.49 -32.01
N TRP A 14 21.27 -5.18 -30.85
CA TRP A 14 20.40 -6.10 -30.13
C TRP A 14 19.15 -6.46 -30.94
N LEU A 15 18.45 -5.47 -31.49
CA LEU A 15 17.26 -5.67 -32.32
C LEU A 15 17.56 -6.46 -33.60
N ALA A 16 18.73 -6.25 -34.22
CA ALA A 16 19.17 -7.00 -35.39
C ALA A 16 19.36 -8.49 -35.06
N GLN A 17 19.99 -8.79 -33.91
CA GLN A 17 20.17 -10.17 -33.46
C GLN A 17 18.83 -10.84 -33.12
N VAL A 18 17.93 -10.14 -32.43
CA VAL A 18 16.58 -10.67 -32.13
C VAL A 18 15.81 -10.97 -33.41
N THR A 19 15.86 -10.07 -34.39
CA THR A 19 15.19 -10.28 -35.68
C THR A 19 15.74 -11.51 -36.42
N LYS A 20 17.07 -11.73 -36.35
CA LYS A 20 17.72 -12.93 -36.89
C LYS A 20 17.21 -14.20 -36.19
N ASP A 21 17.12 -14.19 -34.86
CA ASP A 21 16.67 -15.32 -34.06
C ASP A 21 15.17 -15.61 -34.26
N LEU A 22 14.38 -14.56 -34.49
CA LEU A 22 12.97 -14.63 -34.88
C LEU A 22 12.77 -14.98 -36.37
N LYS A 23 13.83 -15.35 -37.09
CA LYS A 23 13.80 -15.72 -38.52
C LYS A 23 13.18 -14.63 -39.41
N GLY A 24 13.48 -13.38 -39.11
CA GLY A 24 12.98 -12.20 -39.83
C GLY A 24 11.62 -11.69 -39.38
N LYS A 25 10.98 -12.29 -38.37
CA LYS A 25 9.74 -11.76 -37.80
C LYS A 25 10.01 -10.53 -36.92
N PRO A 26 9.14 -9.51 -36.95
CA PRO A 26 9.30 -8.33 -36.10
C PRO A 26 9.13 -8.68 -34.62
N ILE A 27 9.92 -8.03 -33.77
CA ILE A 27 9.86 -8.20 -32.31
C ILE A 27 8.51 -7.74 -31.74
N ASP A 28 7.84 -6.79 -32.39
CA ASP A 28 6.52 -6.27 -31.98
C ASP A 28 5.45 -7.38 -31.92
N GLY A 29 5.64 -8.48 -32.66
CA GLY A 29 4.78 -9.67 -32.54
C GLY A 29 4.86 -10.38 -31.18
N LEU A 30 5.81 -10.00 -30.32
CA LEU A 30 5.97 -10.46 -28.95
C LEU A 30 5.44 -9.46 -27.92
N ASN A 31 4.91 -8.32 -28.37
CA ASN A 31 4.28 -7.37 -27.46
C ASN A 31 3.06 -8.02 -26.81
N TRP A 32 2.81 -7.61 -25.57
CA TRP A 32 1.66 -8.07 -24.81
C TRP A 32 0.92 -6.87 -24.23
N SER A 33 -0.38 -7.04 -24.01
CA SER A 33 -1.22 -5.93 -23.57
C SER A 33 -1.98 -6.29 -22.31
N THR A 34 -2.13 -5.32 -21.41
CA THR A 34 -2.98 -5.40 -20.23
C THR A 34 -3.56 -4.02 -19.94
N ASP A 35 -4.83 -3.94 -19.58
CA ASP A 35 -5.51 -2.70 -19.20
C ASP A 35 -5.35 -1.53 -20.20
N GLY A 36 -5.31 -1.84 -21.51
CA GLY A 36 -5.13 -0.86 -22.58
C GLY A 36 -3.71 -0.31 -22.74
N LEU A 37 -2.76 -0.85 -21.97
CA LEU A 37 -1.33 -0.58 -22.09
C LEU A 37 -0.66 -1.71 -22.88
N GLU A 38 0.29 -1.35 -23.75
CA GLU A 38 1.09 -2.29 -24.52
C GLU A 38 2.53 -2.29 -24.00
N PHE A 39 3.09 -3.48 -23.82
CA PHE A 39 4.41 -3.70 -23.27
C PHE A 39 5.26 -4.47 -24.26
N THR A 40 6.50 -4.02 -24.42
CA THR A 40 7.53 -4.72 -25.20
C THR A 40 8.33 -5.66 -24.31
N PRO A 41 8.77 -6.83 -24.80
CA PRO A 41 9.56 -7.78 -24.00
C PRO A 41 11.00 -7.31 -23.73
N PHE A 42 11.42 -6.18 -24.31
CA PHE A 42 12.81 -5.72 -24.25
C PHE A 42 12.89 -4.20 -24.06
N TYR A 43 13.77 -3.79 -23.16
CA TYR A 43 14.09 -2.38 -22.91
C TYR A 43 15.62 -2.20 -22.93
N HIS A 44 16.08 -1.10 -23.52
CA HIS A 44 17.49 -0.72 -23.58
C HIS A 44 17.76 0.56 -22.78
N ASN A 45 19.02 0.84 -22.42
CA ASN A 45 19.35 2.09 -21.72
C ASN A 45 19.05 3.33 -22.58
N GLU A 46 19.03 3.18 -23.90
CA GLU A 46 18.60 4.21 -24.86
C GLU A 46 17.09 4.54 -24.74
N ASP A 47 16.28 3.68 -24.10
CA ASP A 47 14.85 3.90 -23.85
C ASP A 47 14.56 4.67 -22.56
N ALA A 48 15.59 4.95 -21.76
CA ALA A 48 15.42 5.66 -20.50
C ALA A 48 14.99 7.11 -20.76
N LEU A 49 13.82 7.48 -20.24
CA LEU A 49 13.22 8.81 -20.43
C LEU A 49 13.87 9.93 -19.60
N GLY A 50 15.01 9.67 -18.94
CA GLY A 50 15.76 10.67 -18.15
C GLY A 50 15.08 11.13 -16.86
N GLU A 51 13.83 10.75 -16.62
CA GLU A 51 13.12 11.02 -15.37
C GLU A 51 13.55 9.99 -14.31
N ASN A 52 14.01 10.49 -13.17
CA ASN A 52 14.21 9.63 -12.01
C ASN A 52 12.82 9.12 -11.58
N PRO A 53 12.64 7.80 -11.38
CA PRO A 53 11.40 7.31 -10.84
C PRO A 53 11.14 8.00 -9.50
N ILE A 54 9.87 8.28 -9.20
CA ILE A 54 9.46 8.70 -7.86
C ILE A 54 9.77 7.51 -6.93
N MET A 55 10.95 7.54 -6.33
CA MET A 55 11.29 6.61 -5.28
C MET A 55 10.54 7.05 -4.04
N ASP A 56 9.94 6.10 -3.33
CA ASP A 56 9.26 6.34 -2.05
C ASP A 56 10.25 6.68 -0.91
N GLY A 57 11.53 6.85 -1.23
CA GLY A 57 12.59 7.21 -0.29
C GLY A 57 12.91 6.11 0.72
N ARG A 58 12.38 4.89 0.54
CA ARG A 58 12.58 3.80 1.49
C ARG A 58 13.99 3.25 1.35
N SER A 59 14.72 3.25 2.47
CA SER A 59 16.05 2.62 2.58
C SER A 59 15.98 1.21 3.17
N ASP A 60 14.81 0.79 3.64
CA ASP A 60 14.57 -0.50 4.27
C ASP A 60 13.15 -1.02 3.99
N ASN A 61 12.85 -2.18 4.57
CA ASN A 61 11.57 -2.88 4.43
C ASN A 61 10.60 -2.57 5.59
N SER A 62 10.59 -1.34 6.12
CA SER A 62 9.81 -0.98 7.31
C SER A 62 8.34 -0.64 7.02
N TRP A 63 7.61 -1.48 6.26
CA TRP A 63 6.18 -1.24 6.02
C TRP A 63 5.32 -1.65 7.23
N GLU A 64 4.17 -0.99 7.37
CA GLU A 64 3.15 -1.38 8.34
C GLU A 64 2.38 -2.62 7.84
N ILE A 65 2.09 -3.53 8.76
CA ILE A 65 1.23 -4.68 8.56
C ILE A 65 -0.19 -4.23 8.93
N GLY A 66 -0.95 -3.83 7.92
CA GLY A 66 -2.30 -3.30 8.07
C GLY A 66 -3.38 -4.37 7.93
N GLU A 67 -4.34 -4.39 8.86
CA GLU A 67 -5.58 -5.18 8.72
C GLU A 67 -6.77 -4.28 8.41
N ARG A 68 -7.56 -4.68 7.41
CA ARG A 68 -8.81 -3.99 7.03
C ARG A 68 -10.01 -4.64 7.70
N ILE A 69 -10.71 -3.89 8.54
CA ILE A 69 -11.81 -4.38 9.37
C ILE A 69 -13.11 -3.70 8.94
N VAL A 70 -14.03 -4.48 8.41
CA VAL A 70 -15.34 -3.99 7.99
C VAL A 70 -16.34 -4.09 9.14
N VAL A 71 -16.88 -2.95 9.57
CA VAL A 71 -17.90 -2.92 10.62
C VAL A 71 -19.26 -3.24 10.01
N GLN A 72 -19.57 -4.53 9.94
CA GLN A 72 -20.84 -5.02 9.38
C GLN A 72 -22.01 -4.76 10.32
N ASN A 73 -23.11 -4.22 9.78
CA ASN A 73 -24.37 -4.01 10.49
C ASN A 73 -24.20 -3.28 11.84
N GLU A 74 -23.31 -2.28 11.88
CA GLU A 74 -23.05 -1.47 13.09
C GLU A 74 -22.61 -2.31 14.31
N ASN A 75 -22.05 -3.51 14.09
CA ASN A 75 -21.60 -4.38 15.17
C ASN A 75 -20.16 -4.04 15.62
N TYR A 76 -20.03 -2.94 16.37
CA TYR A 76 -18.74 -2.43 16.85
C TYR A 76 -17.99 -3.41 17.78
N LYS A 77 -18.72 -4.23 18.56
CA LYS A 77 -18.10 -5.24 19.44
C LYS A 77 -17.43 -6.35 18.66
N LEU A 78 -18.09 -6.83 17.60
CA LEU A 78 -17.50 -7.86 16.74
C LEU A 78 -16.27 -7.32 16.01
N ALA A 79 -16.36 -6.11 15.47
CA ALA A 79 -15.24 -5.46 14.80
C ALA A 79 -14.06 -5.19 15.75
N ASN A 80 -14.33 -4.80 17.01
CA ASN A 80 -13.30 -4.69 18.04
C ASN A 80 -12.59 -6.03 18.30
N LYS A 81 -13.36 -7.12 18.44
CA LYS A 81 -12.78 -8.46 18.63
C LYS A 81 -11.87 -8.86 17.46
N GLN A 82 -12.28 -8.55 16.23
CA GLN A 82 -11.46 -8.77 15.03
C GLN A 82 -10.18 -7.92 15.05
N ALA A 83 -10.28 -6.66 15.49
CA ALA A 83 -9.12 -5.79 15.64
C ALA A 83 -8.10 -6.35 16.62
N LEU A 84 -8.55 -6.76 17.81
CA LEU A 84 -7.66 -7.32 18.84
C LEU A 84 -7.03 -8.64 18.38
N ASP A 85 -7.77 -9.48 17.66
CA ASP A 85 -7.24 -10.72 17.06
C ASP A 85 -6.17 -10.41 16.00
N ALA A 86 -6.39 -9.43 15.13
CA ALA A 86 -5.41 -9.00 14.13
C ALA A 86 -4.13 -8.46 14.78
N LEU A 87 -4.27 -7.61 15.79
CA LEU A 87 -3.13 -7.10 16.57
C LEU A 87 -2.35 -8.24 17.24
N SER A 88 -3.04 -9.25 17.77
CA SER A 88 -2.39 -10.42 18.38
C SER A 88 -1.60 -11.27 17.37
N LYS A 89 -1.90 -11.13 16.07
CA LYS A 89 -1.24 -11.83 14.96
C LYS A 89 -0.18 -10.99 14.26
N GLY A 90 0.17 -9.82 14.82
CA GLY A 90 1.28 -8.99 14.33
C GLY A 90 0.88 -7.83 13.43
N ALA A 91 -0.42 -7.54 13.28
CA ALA A 91 -0.83 -6.28 12.68
C ALA A 91 -0.39 -5.10 13.57
N ASN A 92 0.08 -4.02 12.95
CA ASN A 92 0.46 -2.77 13.62
C ASN A 92 -0.26 -1.54 13.05
N ALA A 93 -1.07 -1.73 12.01
CA ALA A 93 -2.02 -0.75 11.51
C ALA A 93 -3.42 -1.36 11.39
N LEU A 94 -4.45 -0.58 11.71
CA LEU A 94 -5.86 -0.97 11.61
C LEU A 94 -6.60 0.02 10.72
N CYS A 95 -7.37 -0.48 9.76
CA CYS A 95 -8.24 0.34 8.93
C CYS A 95 -9.70 -0.09 9.14
N PHE A 96 -10.47 0.73 9.85
CA PHE A 96 -11.89 0.49 10.08
C PHE A 96 -12.74 1.06 8.94
N VAL A 97 -13.57 0.22 8.36
CA VAL A 97 -14.48 0.60 7.27
C VAL A 97 -15.87 0.73 7.84
N LEU A 98 -16.40 1.94 7.76
CA LEU A 98 -17.63 2.38 8.41
C LEU A 98 -18.66 2.77 7.35
N ASP A 99 -19.80 2.10 7.35
CA ASP A 99 -20.92 2.45 6.47
C ASP A 99 -21.57 3.78 6.90
N GLU A 100 -21.66 3.98 8.22
CA GLU A 100 -22.19 5.18 8.86
C GLU A 100 -21.24 5.68 9.96
N ASN A 101 -21.34 6.96 10.30
CA ASN A 101 -20.47 7.54 11.32
C ASN A 101 -20.88 7.05 12.72
N PRO A 102 -19.99 6.42 13.50
CA PRO A 102 -20.30 6.04 14.87
C PRO A 102 -20.52 7.28 15.76
N THR A 103 -21.36 7.12 16.76
CA THR A 103 -21.40 7.96 17.95
C THR A 103 -20.09 7.84 18.74
N ASN A 104 -19.85 8.75 19.69
CA ASN A 104 -18.67 8.69 20.55
C ASN A 104 -18.63 7.37 21.36
N ALA A 105 -19.78 6.90 21.86
CA ALA A 105 -19.87 5.65 22.61
C ALA A 105 -19.55 4.43 21.76
N GLU A 106 -20.07 4.36 20.53
CA GLU A 106 -19.79 3.26 19.59
C GLU A 106 -18.33 3.23 19.16
N LEU A 107 -17.73 4.39 18.90
CA LEU A 107 -16.32 4.50 18.58
C LEU A 107 -15.44 4.09 19.77
N THR A 108 -15.87 4.39 20.99
CA THR A 108 -15.19 3.94 22.22
C THR A 108 -15.22 2.41 22.34
N ILE A 109 -16.35 1.77 22.05
CA ILE A 109 -16.47 0.30 22.00
C ILE A 109 -15.56 -0.28 20.91
N LEU A 110 -15.54 0.33 19.73
CA LEU A 110 -14.72 -0.14 18.61
C LEU A 110 -13.22 -0.12 18.93
N LEU A 111 -12.76 0.88 19.68
CA LEU A 111 -11.35 1.12 20.01
C LEU A 111 -10.97 0.65 21.43
N GLU A 112 -11.82 -0.13 22.08
CA GLU A 112 -11.56 -0.69 23.40
C GLU A 112 -10.35 -1.65 23.34
N GLY A 113 -9.42 -1.54 24.27
CA GLY A 113 -8.20 -2.36 24.29
C GLY A 113 -7.14 -2.03 23.22
N VAL A 114 -7.47 -1.23 22.20
CA VAL A 114 -6.49 -0.75 21.20
C VAL A 114 -5.61 0.34 21.81
N GLN A 115 -4.29 0.14 21.77
CA GLN A 115 -3.27 1.07 22.24
C GLN A 115 -2.93 2.07 21.11
N LEU A 116 -3.70 3.16 21.04
CA LEU A 116 -3.67 4.13 19.94
C LEU A 116 -2.34 4.89 19.82
N GLU A 117 -1.49 4.82 20.84
CA GLU A 117 -0.14 5.40 20.83
C GLU A 117 0.88 4.55 20.05
N TRP A 118 0.58 3.26 19.84
CA TRP A 118 1.45 2.32 19.13
C TRP A 118 0.87 1.82 17.81
N ILE A 119 -0.46 1.91 17.66
CA ILE A 119 -1.18 1.34 16.52
C ILE A 119 -1.66 2.46 15.60
N SER A 120 -1.14 2.45 14.36
CA SER A 120 -1.63 3.32 13.30
C SER A 120 -3.10 3.01 13.01
N THR A 121 -3.97 3.99 13.23
CA THR A 121 -5.42 3.80 13.17
C THR A 121 -6.01 4.66 12.07
N HIS A 122 -6.64 4.01 11.09
CA HIS A 122 -7.23 4.61 9.91
C HIS A 122 -8.72 4.35 9.86
N PHE A 123 -9.45 5.24 9.19
CA PHE A 123 -10.89 5.11 8.99
C PHE A 123 -11.25 5.37 7.54
N GLN A 124 -12.01 4.45 6.95
CA GLN A 124 -12.73 4.65 5.69
C GLN A 124 -14.20 4.91 6.04
N ALA A 125 -14.65 6.15 5.86
CA ALA A 125 -16.02 6.56 6.18
C ALA A 125 -16.56 7.54 5.12
N LYS A 126 -17.89 7.59 4.95
CA LYS A 126 -18.55 8.53 4.01
C LYS A 126 -18.33 10.00 4.38
N THR A 127 -18.27 10.33 5.67
CA THR A 127 -18.06 11.70 6.16
C THR A 127 -17.09 11.70 7.33
N TRP A 128 -16.16 12.65 7.39
CA TRP A 128 -15.05 12.61 8.35
C TRP A 128 -15.20 13.55 9.56
N LYS A 129 -15.97 14.65 9.44
CA LYS A 129 -16.00 15.73 10.46
C LYS A 129 -16.41 15.27 11.85
N ARG A 130 -17.52 14.53 11.97
CA ARG A 130 -18.01 14.00 13.26
C ARG A 130 -17.06 12.93 13.81
N LEU A 131 -16.62 12.02 12.93
CA LEU A 131 -15.73 10.93 13.27
C LEU A 131 -14.41 11.44 13.86
N ILE A 132 -13.77 12.40 13.21
CA ILE A 132 -12.49 12.93 13.69
C ILE A 132 -12.65 13.68 15.00
N GLY A 133 -13.76 14.41 15.20
CA GLY A 133 -14.08 15.05 16.47
C GLY A 133 -14.16 14.04 17.61
N ASN A 134 -14.96 12.98 17.42
CA ASN A 134 -15.08 11.90 18.41
C ASN A 134 -13.74 11.19 18.66
N PHE A 135 -12.96 10.94 17.61
CA PHE A 135 -11.67 10.26 17.72
C PHE A 135 -10.65 11.09 18.51
N ILE A 136 -10.55 12.40 18.24
CA ILE A 136 -9.69 13.32 18.98
C ILE A 136 -10.10 13.39 20.46
N GLU A 137 -11.40 13.41 20.75
CA GLU A 137 -11.92 13.39 22.13
C GLU A 137 -11.50 12.12 22.87
N ILE A 138 -11.59 10.96 22.21
CA ILE A 138 -11.14 9.67 22.77
C ILE A 138 -9.64 9.68 23.06
N ILE A 139 -8.81 10.14 22.12
CA ILE A 139 -7.36 10.24 22.30
C ILE A 139 -7.02 11.14 23.50
N ASN A 140 -7.64 12.32 23.56
CA ASN A 140 -7.40 13.27 24.65
C ASN A 140 -7.83 12.69 26.02
N THR A 141 -8.91 11.93 26.05
CA THR A 141 -9.38 11.27 27.28
C THR A 141 -8.43 10.18 27.73
N LYS A 142 -7.97 9.31 26.81
CA LYS A 142 -6.97 8.26 27.12
C LYS A 142 -5.64 8.85 27.62
N ASN A 143 -5.19 9.96 27.03
CA ASN A 143 -3.94 10.62 27.44
C ASN A 143 -4.01 11.27 28.83
N LYS A 144 -5.16 11.84 29.23
CA LYS A 144 -5.36 12.44 30.55
C LYS A 144 -5.33 11.42 31.70
N ILE A 145 -5.68 10.16 31.43
CA ILE A 145 -5.75 9.10 32.46
C ILE A 145 -4.35 8.55 32.80
N ARG A 146 -3.33 8.79 31.96
CA ARG A 146 -1.98 8.23 32.09
C ARG A 146 -0.99 9.09 32.90
N VAL A 147 -1.47 10.06 33.67
CA VAL A 147 -0.62 10.86 34.58
C VAL A 147 -0.45 10.11 35.91
N TRP A 148 0.43 9.09 35.93
CA TRP A 148 0.95 8.47 37.16
C TRP A 148 2.40 8.05 36.95
#